data_AF-A0A2G6FS87-F1
#
_entry.id   AF-A0A2G6FS87-F1
#
_cell.length_a   1.000
_cell.length_b   1.000
_cell.length_c   1.000
_cell.angle_alpha   90.00
_cell.angle_beta   90.00
_cell.angle_gamma   90.00
#
_symmetry.space_group_name_H-M   'P 1'
#
loop_
_entity.id
_entity.type
_entity.pdbx_description
1 polymer ?
#
loop_
_entity_poly.entity_id
_entity_poly.type
_entity_poly.pdbx_seq_one_letter_code
_entity_poly.pdbx_strand_id
1 'polypeptide(L)' 'MKGQPSMKESQENNKNKVSEETILKAAKEITVKFIEMGRITPATFNENFTKIHSTIKKTLEND' A
#
# COMPACT_ATOMS: atom_id res chain seq x y z
N MET A 1 9.71 -2.72 40.93
CA MET A 1 8.66 -3.40 40.14
C MET A 1 8.47 -2.63 38.86
N LYS A 2 8.78 -3.22 37.69
CA LYS A 2 8.46 -2.61 36.40
C LYS A 2 6.96 -2.77 36.18
N GLY A 3 6.23 -1.66 36.10
CA GLY A 3 4.79 -1.68 35.87
C GLY A 3 4.49 -2.33 34.52
N GLN A 4 3.53 -3.24 34.49
CA GLN A 4 2.97 -3.75 33.25
C GLN A 4 2.30 -2.59 32.51
N PRO A 5 2.54 -2.40 31.20
CA PRO A 5 1.77 -1.44 30.42
C PRO A 5 0.30 -1.85 30.41
N SER A 6 -0.55 -0.87 30.65
CA SER A 6 -2.01 -0.98 30.71
C SER A 6 -2.59 -1.27 29.32
N MET A 7 -3.65 -2.08 29.26
CA MET A 7 -4.39 -2.49 28.05
C MET A 7 -4.88 -1.33 27.16
N LYS A 8 -4.73 -0.07 27.59
CA LYS A 8 -5.10 1.12 26.82
C LYS A 8 -4.03 1.58 25.82
N GLU A 9 -2.76 1.21 25.99
CA GLU A 9 -1.67 1.62 25.08
C GLU A 9 -1.67 0.87 23.74
N SER A 10 -2.44 -0.21 23.60
CA SER A 10 -2.47 -1.04 22.38
C SER A 10 -3.49 -0.58 21.33
N GLN A 11 -4.34 0.41 21.61
CA GLN A 11 -5.45 0.79 20.72
C GLN A 11 -5.29 2.14 20.01
N GLU A 12 -4.22 2.90 20.28
CA GLU A 12 -4.01 4.21 19.65
C GLU A 12 -3.20 4.14 18.33
N ASN A 13 -2.51 3.03 18.07
CA ASN A 13 -1.61 2.86 16.90
C ASN A 13 -2.30 2.56 15.56
N ASN A 14 -3.64 2.44 15.49
CA ASN A 14 -4.34 2.02 14.26
C ASN A 14 -5.06 3.15 13.51
N LYS A 15 -5.05 4.40 13.99
CA LYS A 15 -5.79 5.50 13.32
C LYS A 15 -5.09 6.09 12.09
N ASN A 16 -3.79 5.86 11.91
CA ASN A 16 -3.02 6.42 10.79
C ASN A 16 -2.55 5.39 9.76
N LYS A 17 -2.98 4.12 9.85
CA LYS A 17 -2.55 3.11 8.88
C LYS A 17 -3.42 3.18 7.62
N VAL A 18 -2.79 3.46 6.49
CA VAL A 18 -3.42 3.36 5.16
C VAL A 18 -3.92 1.92 4.97
N SER A 19 -5.16 1.76 4.51
CA SER A 19 -5.75 0.43 4.32
C SER A 19 -5.18 -0.27 3.09
N GLU A 20 -5.10 -1.60 3.10
CA GLU A 20 -4.67 -2.41 1.94
C GLU A 20 -5.57 -2.14 0.72
N GLU A 21 -6.86 -1.88 0.94
CA GLU A 21 -7.80 -1.49 -0.13
C GLU A 21 -7.37 -0.18 -0.81
N THR A 22 -6.88 0.80 -0.04
CA THR A 22 -6.40 2.08 -0.57
C THR A 22 -5.15 1.87 -1.44
N ILE A 23 -4.24 1.02 -0.98
CA ILE A 23 -3.02 0.65 -1.73
C ILE A 23 -3.39 -0.04 -3.05
N LEU A 24 -4.34 -0.98 -3.02
CA LEU A 24 -4.82 -1.68 -4.22
C LEU A 24 -5.50 -0.74 -5.23
N LYS A 25 -6.35 0.18 -4.75
CA LYS A 25 -7.01 1.19 -5.60
C LYS A 25 -5.99 2.10 -6.28
N ALA A 26 -5.01 2.60 -5.53
CA ALA A 26 -3.94 3.43 -6.07
C ALA A 26 -3.10 2.69 -7.12
N ALA A 27 -2.68 1.46 -6.82
CA ALA A 27 -1.91 0.64 -7.77
C ALA A 27 -2.69 0.36 -9.06
N LYS A 28 -4.00 0.09 -8.95
CA LYS A 28 -4.91 -0.10 -10.10
C LYS A 28 -4.97 1.15 -10.97
N GLU A 29 -5.22 2.31 -10.38
CA GLU A 29 -5.34 3.56 -11.12
C GLU A 29 -4.05 3.93 -11.87
N ILE A 30 -2.90 3.83 -11.21
CA ILE A 30 -1.60 4.09 -11.85
C ILE A 30 -1.36 3.12 -13.02
N THR A 31 -1.60 1.83 -12.81
CA THR A 31 -1.38 0.81 -13.84
C THR A 31 -2.29 1.03 -15.06
N VAL A 32 -3.58 1.32 -14.84
CA VAL A 32 -4.54 1.61 -15.91
C VAL A 32 -4.14 2.88 -16.66
N LYS A 33 -3.72 3.96 -15.96
CA LYS A 33 -3.23 5.17 -16.61
C LYS A 33 -2.02 4.93 -17.49
N PHE A 34 -1.08 4.09 -17.06
CA PHE A 34 0.09 3.78 -17.88
C PHE A 34 -0.28 2.96 -19.13
N ILE A 35 -1.32 2.12 -19.06
CA ILE A 35 -1.88 1.41 -20.22
C ILE A 35 -2.57 2.39 -21.17
N GLU A 36 -3.43 3.28 -20.66
CA GLU A 36 -4.10 4.32 -21.45
C GLU A 36 -3.11 5.22 -22.20
N MET A 37 -1.97 5.52 -21.56
CA MET A 37 -0.88 6.33 -22.14
C MET A 37 0.07 5.54 -23.05
N GLY A 38 -0.15 4.23 -23.23
CA GLY A 38 0.71 3.36 -24.04
C GLY A 38 2.12 3.12 -23.46
N ARG A 39 2.32 3.34 -22.15
CA ARG A 39 3.60 3.11 -21.45
C ARG A 39 3.76 1.67 -20.96
N ILE A 40 2.64 1.00 -20.72
CA ILE A 40 2.54 -0.43 -20.38
C ILE A 40 1.52 -1.06 -21.33
N THR A 41 1.69 -2.33 -21.66
CA THR A 41 0.69 -3.08 -22.45
C THR A 41 -0.15 -3.96 -21.53
N PRO A 42 -1.40 -4.31 -21.91
CA PRO A 42 -2.20 -5.24 -21.13
C PRO A 42 -1.50 -6.59 -20.88
N ALA A 43 -0.67 -7.05 -21.83
CA ALA A 43 0.08 -8.30 -21.70
C ALA A 43 1.10 -8.29 -20.56
N THR A 44 1.64 -7.12 -20.19
CA THR A 44 2.61 -6.97 -19.09
C THR A 44 1.97 -6.43 -17.81
N PHE A 45 0.63 -6.47 -17.71
CA PHE A 45 -0.11 -5.97 -16.54
C PHE A 45 0.36 -6.60 -15.23
N ASN A 46 0.45 -7.93 -15.15
CA ASN A 46 0.75 -8.64 -13.90
C ASN A 46 2.09 -8.19 -13.28
N GLU A 47 3.13 -8.14 -14.12
CA GLU A 47 4.47 -7.72 -13.70
C GLU A 47 4.47 -6.27 -13.22
N ASN A 48 3.87 -5.36 -13.99
CA ASN A 48 3.89 -3.94 -13.67
C ASN A 48 3.00 -3.59 -12.48
N PHE A 49 1.81 -4.18 -12.38
CA PHE A 49 0.91 -3.99 -11.24
C PHE A 49 1.60 -4.44 -9.94
N THR A 50 2.26 -5.60 -9.96
CA THR A 50 3.00 -6.12 -8.80
C THR A 50 4.13 -5.17 -8.39
N LYS A 51 4.89 -4.63 -9.34
CA LYS A 51 5.96 -3.65 -9.07
C LYS A 51 5.40 -2.37 -8.46
N ILE A 52 4.35 -1.78 -9.06
CA ILE A 52 3.73 -0.55 -8.57
C ILE A 52 3.16 -0.74 -7.17
N HIS A 53 2.39 -1.82 -6.96
CA HIS A 53 1.82 -2.16 -5.67
C HIS A 53 2.90 -2.33 -4.59
N SER A 54 3.96 -3.10 -4.90
CA SER A 54 5.06 -3.29 -3.96
C SER A 54 5.78 -1.99 -3.63
N THR A 55 5.96 -1.10 -4.60
CA THR A 55 6.60 0.21 -4.38
C THR A 55 5.77 1.05 -3.41
N ILE A 56 4.46 1.19 -3.65
CA ILE A 56 3.56 1.95 -2.76
C ILE A 56 3.57 1.36 -1.35
N LYS A 57 3.41 0.05 -1.24
CA LYS A 57 3.38 -0.65 0.06
C LYS A 57 4.67 -0.44 0.85
N LYS A 58 5.83 -0.58 0.20
CA LYS A 58 7.14 -0.34 0.82
C LYS A 58 7.31 1.10 1.29
N THR A 59 6.81 2.09 0.55
CA THR A 59 6.87 3.49 1.00
C THR A 59 6.12 3.67 2.32
N LEU A 60 4.97 3.01 2.49
CA LEU A 60 4.14 3.10 3.70
C LEU A 60 4.66 2.27 4.88
N GLU A 61 5.48 1.25 4.63
CA GLU A 61 6.08 0.40 5.66
C GLU A 61 7.42 0.95 6.19
N ASN A 62 8.05 1.87 5.46
CA ASN A 62 9.34 2.48 5.82
C ASN A 62 9.20 3.88 6.47
N ASP A 63 7.98 4.29 6.81
CA ASP A 63 7.64 5.49 7.60
C ASP A 63 7.19 5.12 9.02
#